data_AF-A0A3D1JME3-F1
#
_entry.id   AF-A0A3D1JME3-F1
#
_cell.length_a   1.000
_cell.length_b   1.000
_cell.length_c   1.000
_cell.angle_alpha   90.00
_cell.angle_beta   90.00
_cell.angle_gamma   90.00
#
_symmetry.space_group_name_H-M   'P 1'
#
loop_
_entity.id
_entity.type
_entity.pdbx_description
1 polymer ?
#
loop_
_entity_poly.entity_id
_entity_poly.type
_entity_poly.pdbx_seq_one_letter_code
_entity_poly.pdbx_strand_id
1 'polypeptide(L)' 'MTEAALLDRLDKMASAMQLLAQALGTRLTREQLAQRLGIHRNTLRIRLQQDPRFPRPASDGRWLLSEIVEWEQSQHH' A
#
# COMPACT_ATOMS: atom_id res chain seq x y z
N MET A 1 -16.01 -16.33 -22.01
CA MET A 1 -14.91 -16.07 -21.06
C MET A 1 -15.36 -16.63 -19.72
N THR A 2 -14.60 -17.53 -19.10
CA THR A 2 -14.98 -18.13 -17.82
C THR A 2 -14.61 -17.20 -16.66
N GLU A 3 -15.34 -17.27 -15.57
CA GLU A 3 -15.07 -16.49 -14.34
C GLU A 3 -13.65 -16.74 -13.82
N ALA A 4 -13.19 -17.99 -13.87
CA ALA A 4 -11.81 -18.35 -13.50
C ALA A 4 -10.75 -17.65 -14.36
N ALA A 5 -10.98 -17.49 -15.66
CA ALA A 5 -10.06 -16.77 -16.55
C ALA A 5 -10.07 -15.25 -16.31
N LEU A 6 -11.20 -14.71 -15.80
CA LEU A 6 -11.30 -13.31 -15.40
C LEU A 6 -10.51 -13.06 -14.12
N LEU A 7 -10.66 -13.93 -13.12
CA LEU A 7 -9.94 -13.85 -11.83
C LEU A 7 -8.42 -13.96 -12.02
N ASP A 8 -7.94 -14.94 -12.78
CA ASP A 8 -6.50 -15.09 -13.09
C ASP A 8 -5.93 -13.85 -13.79
N ARG A 9 -6.73 -13.18 -14.64
CA ARG A 9 -6.32 -11.95 -15.31
C ARG A 9 -6.28 -10.76 -14.34
N LEU A 10 -7.18 -10.69 -13.37
CA LEU A 10 -7.17 -9.68 -12.31
C LEU A 10 -5.94 -9.83 -11.41
N ASP A 11 -5.58 -11.05 -11.03
CA ASP A 11 -4.38 -11.32 -10.22
C ASP A 11 -3.09 -10.94 -10.94
N LYS A 12 -3.01 -11.24 -12.24
CA LYS A 12 -1.87 -10.82 -13.09
C LYS A 12 -1.76 -9.31 -13.20
N MET A 13 -2.89 -8.59 -13.29
CA MET A 13 -2.90 -7.13 -13.29
C MET A 13 -2.48 -6.55 -11.94
N ALA A 14 -2.95 -7.11 -10.83
CA ALA A 14 -2.56 -6.69 -9.48
C ALA A 14 -1.04 -6.88 -9.27
N SER A 15 -0.51 -8.03 -9.69
CA SER A 15 0.93 -8.34 -9.61
C SER A 15 1.77 -7.39 -10.46
N ALA A 16 1.34 -7.09 -11.70
CA ALA A 16 2.03 -6.12 -12.56
C ALA A 16 2.01 -4.70 -11.97
N MET A 17 0.90 -4.28 -11.36
CA MET A 17 0.78 -2.99 -10.69
C MET A 17 1.74 -2.87 -9.50
N GLN A 18 1.90 -3.94 -8.72
CA GLN A 18 2.84 -4.00 -7.60
C GLN A 18 4.30 -3.90 -8.07
N LEU A 19 4.66 -4.60 -9.16
CA LEU A 19 5.98 -4.51 -9.79
C LEU A 19 6.27 -3.11 -10.34
N LEU A 20 5.28 -2.47 -10.97
CA LEU A 20 5.43 -1.10 -11.48
C LEU A 20 5.56 -0.08 -10.35
N ALA A 21 4.78 -0.24 -9.26
CA ALA A 21 4.89 0.58 -8.06
C ALA A 21 6.29 0.49 -7.41
N GLN A 22 6.87 -0.72 -7.39
CA GLN A 22 8.24 -0.96 -6.93
C GLN A 22 9.26 -0.33 -7.88
N ALA A 23 9.16 -0.58 -9.19
CA ALA A 23 10.12 -0.12 -10.19
C ALA A 23 10.16 1.41 -10.32
N LEU A 24 9.03 2.10 -10.17
CA LEU A 24 8.93 3.55 -10.24
C LEU A 24 9.36 4.24 -8.93
N GLY A 25 9.52 3.49 -7.83
CA GLY A 25 9.84 4.06 -6.52
C GLY A 25 8.78 5.05 -6.03
N THR A 26 7.51 4.85 -6.40
CA THR A 26 6.43 5.79 -6.10
C THR A 26 6.33 6.05 -4.61
N ARG A 27 6.43 7.33 -4.22
CA ARG A 27 6.38 7.76 -2.81
C ARG A 27 5.04 8.40 -2.49
N LEU A 28 4.33 7.90 -1.48
CA LEU A 28 3.07 8.44 -1.00
C LEU A 28 3.29 9.53 0.05
N THR A 29 2.60 10.65 -0.11
CA THR A 29 2.47 11.66 0.95
C THR A 29 1.52 11.17 2.05
N ARG A 30 1.54 11.85 3.20
CA ARG A 30 0.62 11.58 4.31
C ARG A 30 -0.85 11.61 3.88
N GLU A 31 -1.23 12.56 3.02
CA GLU A 31 -2.61 12.72 2.54
C GLU A 31 -3.00 11.57 1.61
N GLN A 32 -2.13 11.21 0.67
CA GLN A 32 -2.35 10.09 -0.25
C GLN A 32 -2.46 8.76 0.50
N LEU A 33 -1.60 8.55 1.50
CA LEU A 33 -1.66 7.35 2.34
C LEU A 33 -2.92 7.30 3.20
N ALA A 34 -3.31 8.43 3.79
CA ALA A 34 -4.56 8.52 4.56
C ALA A 34 -5.79 8.23 3.68
N GLN A 35 -5.82 8.78 2.46
CA GLN A 35 -6.85 8.53 1.48
C GLN A 35 -6.90 7.06 1.06
N ARG A 36 -5.74 6.45 0.76
CA ARG A 36 -5.64 5.02 0.40
C ARG A 36 -6.22 4.12 1.49
N LEU A 37 -5.90 4.42 2.74
CA LEU A 37 -6.33 3.65 3.90
C LEU A 37 -7.77 3.97 4.35
N GLY A 38 -8.43 4.94 3.71
CA GLY A 38 -9.79 5.36 4.07
C GLY A 38 -9.90 6.02 5.45
N ILE A 39 -8.82 6.62 5.95
CA ILE A 39 -8.76 7.20 7.29
C ILE A 39 -8.40 8.68 7.28
N HIS A 40 -8.74 9.38 8.37
CA HIS A 40 -8.28 10.75 8.58
C HIS A 40 -6.78 10.82 8.93
N ARG A 41 -6.10 11.90 8.53
CA ARG A 41 -4.65 12.12 8.79
C ARG A 41 -4.26 12.00 10.27
N ASN A 42 -5.14 12.35 11.20
CA ASN A 42 -4.88 12.22 12.63
C ASN A 42 -4.87 10.76 13.08
N THR A 43 -5.72 9.92 12.50
CA THR A 43 -5.74 8.48 12.74
C THR A 43 -4.45 7.84 12.24
N LEU A 44 -3.92 8.31 11.11
CA LEU A 44 -2.62 7.84 10.60
C LEU A 44 -1.48 8.16 11.58
N ARG A 45 -1.48 9.36 12.17
CA ARG A 45 -0.51 9.74 13.22
C ARG A 45 -0.60 8.82 14.44
N ILE A 46 -1.82 8.51 14.90
CA ILE A 46 -2.03 7.63 16.04
C ILE A 46 -1.56 6.20 15.70
N ARG A 47 -1.89 5.69 14.51
CA ARG A 47 -1.46 4.37 14.05
C ARG A 47 0.06 4.24 13.97
N LEU A 48 0.76 5.27 13.49
CA LEU A 48 2.22 5.30 13.56
C LEU A 48 2.72 5.17 15.00
N GLN A 49 2.06 5.75 16.00
CA GLN A 49 2.52 5.64 17.39
C GLN A 49 2.22 4.27 18.01
N GLN A 50 1.11 3.64 17.62
CA GLN A 50 0.59 2.44 18.27
C GLN A 50 1.00 1.13 17.59
N ASP A 51 1.18 1.13 16.26
CA ASP A 51 1.48 -0.07 15.50
C ASP A 51 2.96 -0.08 15.07
N PRO A 52 3.80 -0.92 15.70
CA PRO A 52 5.20 -1.05 15.32
C PRO A 52 5.38 -1.75 13.97
N ARG A 53 4.39 -2.51 13.49
CA ARG A 53 4.44 -3.22 12.19
C ARG A 53 4.05 -2.33 11.01
N PHE A 54 3.45 -1.17 11.27
CA PHE A 54 3.07 -0.23 10.22
C PHE A 54 4.32 0.43 9.60
N PRO A 55 4.43 0.49 8.25
CA PRO A 55 5.58 1.08 7.58
C PRO A 55 5.86 2.52 8.02
N ARG A 56 7.14 2.83 8.18
CA ARG A 56 7.59 4.15 8.62
C ARG A 56 7.90 5.03 7.42
N PRO A 57 7.60 6.34 7.50
CA PRO A 57 8.03 7.25 6.45
C PRO A 57 9.55 7.36 6.46
N ALA A 58 10.15 7.62 5.30
CA ALA A 58 11.56 7.98 5.26
C ALA A 58 11.78 9.42 5.78
N SER A 59 13.02 9.90 5.70
CA SER A 59 13.40 11.25 6.15
C SER A 59 12.60 12.38 5.51
N ASP A 60 12.07 12.16 4.31
CA ASP A 60 11.21 13.11 3.57
C ASP A 60 9.74 13.10 4.01
N GLY A 61 9.38 12.27 4.98
CA GLY A 61 8.00 12.13 5.47
C GLY A 61 7.08 11.37 4.52
N ARG A 62 7.63 10.65 3.52
CA ARG A 62 6.87 9.85 2.55
C ARG A 62 7.13 8.35 2.70
N TRP A 63 6.20 7.55 2.19
CA TRP A 63 6.26 6.09 2.22
C TRP A 63 6.48 5.53 0.83
N LEU A 64 7.27 4.46 0.69
CA LEU A 64 7.29 3.72 -0.57
C LEU A 64 5.96 2.99 -0.73
N LEU A 65 5.34 3.14 -1.90
CA LEU A 65 4.10 2.44 -2.21
C LEU A 65 4.28 0.92 -2.10
N SER A 66 5.47 0.41 -2.45
CA SER A 66 5.80 -1.01 -2.33
C SER A 66 5.71 -1.54 -0.89
N GLU A 67 6.26 -0.80 0.08
CA GLU A 67 6.23 -1.19 1.51
C GLU A 67 4.81 -1.16 2.06
N ILE A 68 3.99 -0.19 1.61
CA ILE A 68 2.58 -0.12 1.99
C ILE A 68 1.79 -1.31 1.44
N VAL A 69 1.99 -1.67 0.17
CA VAL A 69 1.31 -2.82 -0.45
C VAL A 69 1.73 -4.13 0.21
N GLU A 70 3.03 -4.31 0.49
CA GLU A 70 3.53 -5.49 1.19
C GLU A 70 2.94 -5.61 2.61
N TRP A 71 2.90 -4.50 3.35
CA TRP A 71 2.25 -4.46 4.65
C TRP A 71 0.76 -4.80 4.55
N GLU A 72 0.01 -4.24 3.58
CA GLU A 72 -1.40 -4.57 3.35
C GLU A 72 -1.59 -6.08 3.10
N GLN A 73 -0.73 -6.70 2.29
CA GLN A 73 -0.75 -8.14 2.02
C GLN A 73 -0.50 -8.96 3.29
N SER A 74 0.43 -8.52 4.16
CA SER A 74 0.70 -9.19 5.44
C SER A 74 -0.45 -9.12 6.46
N GLN A 75 -1.43 -8.21 6.28
CA GLN A 75 -2.62 -8.12 7.15
C GLN A 75 -3.74 -9.09 6.74
N HIS A 76 -3.75 -9.52 5.48
CA HIS A 76 -4.79 -10.39 4.92
C HIS A 76 -4.45 -11.89 4.97
N HIS A 77 -3.26 -12.22 5.49
CA HIS A 77 -2.75 -13.58 5.69
C HIS A 77 -2.71 -13.93 7.18
#